data_AF-A0A1R0GTU8-F1
#
_entry.id   AF-A0A1R0GTU8-F1
#
_cell.length_a   1.000
_cell.length_b   1.000
_cell.length_c   1.000
_cell.angle_alpha   90.00
_cell.angle_beta   90.00
_cell.angle_gamma   90.00
#
_symmetry.space_group_name_H-M   'P 1'
#
loop_
_entity.id
_entity.type
_entity.pdbx_description
1 polymer ?
#
loop_
_entity_poly.entity_id
_entity_poly.type
_entity_poly.pdbx_seq_one_letter_code
_entity_poly.pdbx_strand_id
1 'polypeptide(L)'
;MFSVCKTEFSDVVFADILTSCSKVFADLANVSYVIYQTLKRKPDLGAQAELKKLLGLENDSKSISYIRSPLVNPTITCIPYLIRLKQCVCDFYLSPRGSIERRRHLANAIKYFSSFPVIFLSAFQKDYFKSNEYSQDWFLRFLFYTWLFSAIFNSLYSFYWDITFDWGLGNLKQWNLSEFVYTVFNIDHPGLPLDSKSTPSLPQYSQSVPYDGPFLLRKNLVFKYPSLYYLVIVLDFVLRATWTIKLSSHITIDSIPYSGFILGALEIFRRCMWILFRVEKEAV
;
A
#
# COMPACT_ATOMS: atom_id res chain seq x y z
N MET A 1 -7.43 -12.86 -19.53
CA MET A 1 -7.84 -14.10 -18.85
C MET A 1 -6.60 -14.65 -18.15
N PHE A 2 -6.29 -14.17 -16.95
CA PHE A 2 -5.13 -14.65 -16.18
C PHE A 2 -5.60 -15.85 -15.35
N SER A 3 -4.84 -16.93 -15.41
CA SER A 3 -5.12 -18.20 -14.72
C SER A 3 -5.43 -17.96 -13.24
N VAL A 4 -6.52 -18.56 -12.75
CA VAL A 4 -6.95 -18.50 -11.35
C VAL A 4 -6.09 -19.50 -10.55
N CYS A 5 -4.79 -19.25 -10.50
CA CYS A 5 -3.87 -19.98 -9.64
C CYS A 5 -3.74 -19.25 -8.31
N LYS A 6 -3.49 -20.01 -7.24
CA LYS A 6 -3.11 -19.46 -5.94
C LYS A 6 -1.84 -18.62 -6.12
N THR A 7 -1.79 -17.43 -5.51
CA THR A 7 -0.61 -16.57 -5.64
C THR A 7 0.61 -17.21 -4.97
N GLU A 8 1.72 -17.32 -5.70
CA GLU A 8 2.98 -17.83 -5.16
C GLU A 8 3.67 -16.81 -4.26
N PHE A 9 4.54 -17.29 -3.36
CA PHE A 9 5.29 -16.43 -2.43
C PHE A 9 6.18 -15.41 -3.17
N SER A 10 6.82 -15.83 -4.27
CA SER A 10 7.62 -14.97 -5.14
C SER A 10 6.79 -13.83 -5.74
N ASP A 11 5.60 -14.13 -6.27
CA ASP A 11 4.66 -13.17 -6.85
C ASP A 11 4.14 -12.18 -5.82
N VAL A 12 3.89 -12.68 -4.59
CA VAL A 12 3.62 -11.82 -3.43
C VAL A 12 4.81 -10.87 -3.29
N VAL A 13 5.99 -11.35 -2.90
CA VAL A 13 7.16 -10.50 -2.64
C VAL A 13 7.40 -9.46 -3.74
N PHE A 14 7.39 -9.88 -5.00
CA PHE A 14 7.56 -9.00 -6.15
C PHE A 14 6.52 -7.87 -6.17
N ALA A 15 5.23 -8.20 -6.05
CA ALA A 15 4.19 -7.18 -6.09
C ALA A 15 4.18 -6.27 -4.85
N ASP A 16 4.72 -6.69 -3.69
CA ASP A 16 4.94 -5.78 -2.54
C ASP A 16 6.07 -4.80 -2.83
N ILE A 17 7.15 -5.25 -3.45
CA ILE A 17 8.24 -4.38 -3.92
C ILE A 17 7.70 -3.33 -4.89
N LEU A 18 6.82 -3.73 -5.83
CA LEU A 18 6.17 -2.79 -6.76
C LEU A 18 5.38 -1.68 -6.05
N THR A 19 4.74 -1.94 -4.91
CA THR A 19 4.00 -0.89 -4.16
C THR A 19 4.92 0.25 -3.70
N SER A 20 6.18 -0.06 -3.42
CA SER A 20 7.22 0.88 -3.01
C SER A 20 7.67 1.78 -4.17
N CYS A 21 7.57 1.27 -5.40
CA CYS A 21 7.92 1.96 -6.64
C CYS A 21 6.74 2.73 -7.27
N SER A 22 5.54 2.68 -6.68
CA SER A 22 4.30 3.25 -7.23
C SER A 22 4.44 4.70 -7.74
N LYS A 23 4.97 5.61 -6.92
CA LYS A 23 5.19 7.00 -7.33
C LYS A 23 6.27 7.15 -8.41
N VAL A 24 7.31 6.30 -8.39
CA VAL A 24 8.36 6.30 -9.43
C VAL A 24 7.76 5.93 -10.79
N PHE A 25 6.83 4.97 -10.83
CA PHE A 25 6.13 4.63 -12.07
C PHE A 25 5.26 5.79 -12.59
N ALA A 26 4.57 6.52 -11.70
CA ALA A 26 3.81 7.70 -12.09
C ALA A 26 4.73 8.81 -12.66
N ASP A 27 5.86 9.07 -12.00
CA ASP A 27 6.84 10.05 -12.46
C ASP A 27 7.46 9.65 -13.81
N LEU A 28 7.82 8.37 -13.97
CA LEU A 28 8.35 7.83 -15.23
C LEU A 28 7.32 7.93 -16.37
N ALA A 29 6.04 7.67 -16.09
CA ALA A 29 4.98 7.81 -17.08
C ALA A 29 4.84 9.28 -17.55
N ASN A 30 4.91 10.23 -16.62
CA ASN A 30 4.90 11.66 -16.93
C ASN A 30 6.10 12.06 -17.79
N VAL A 31 7.31 11.65 -17.42
CA VAL A 31 8.54 11.95 -18.18
C VAL A 31 8.49 11.33 -19.57
N SER A 32 8.10 10.06 -19.67
CA SER A 32 7.99 9.35 -20.95
C SER A 32 7.02 10.05 -21.90
N TYR A 33 5.91 10.53 -21.36
CA TYR A 33 4.93 11.30 -22.14
C TYR A 33 5.48 12.65 -22.62
N VAL A 34 6.14 13.41 -21.74
CA VAL A 34 6.74 14.71 -22.12
C VAL A 34 7.80 14.52 -23.21
N ILE A 35 8.63 13.47 -23.11
CA ILE A 35 9.60 13.09 -24.14
C ILE A 35 8.88 12.75 -25.44
N TYR A 36 7.85 11.90 -25.41
CA TYR A 36 7.07 11.54 -26.59
C TYR A 36 6.48 12.77 -27.30
N GLN A 37 5.89 13.71 -26.55
CA GLN A 37 5.35 14.95 -27.11
C GLN A 37 6.43 15.85 -27.71
N THR A 38 7.60 15.91 -27.06
CA THR A 38 8.75 16.67 -27.56
C THR A 38 9.28 16.08 -28.87
N LEU A 39 9.39 14.76 -28.96
CA LEU A 39 9.83 14.05 -30.17
C LEU A 39 8.81 14.13 -31.32
N LYS A 40 7.51 14.22 -30.99
CA LYS A 40 6.43 14.35 -31.99
C LYS A 40 6.31 15.75 -32.58
N ARG A 41 6.80 16.79 -31.89
CA ARG A 41 6.93 18.14 -32.47
C ARG A 41 8.00 18.11 -33.58
N LYS A 42 7.57 18.10 -34.84
CA LYS A 42 8.48 18.23 -36.00
C LYS A 42 9.32 19.53 -35.88
N PRO A 43 10.58 19.53 -36.33
CA PRO A 43 11.49 20.68 -36.21
C PRO A 43 11.22 21.85 -37.18
N ASP A 44 10.17 21.81 -38.02
CA ASP A 44 9.90 22.85 -39.03
C ASP A 44 8.99 24.01 -38.52
N LEU A 45 9.07 24.25 -37.21
CA LEU A 45 8.06 24.94 -36.40
C LEU A 45 8.27 26.47 -36.28
N GLY A 46 8.85 27.10 -37.31
CA GLY A 46 8.90 28.56 -37.40
C GLY A 46 7.66 29.13 -38.09
N ALA A 47 7.39 28.65 -39.31
CA ALA A 47 6.32 29.17 -40.16
C ALA A 47 4.92 28.64 -39.82
N GLN A 48 4.81 27.40 -39.32
CA GLN A 48 3.52 26.79 -38.98
C GLN A 48 2.94 27.24 -37.63
N ALA A 49 3.79 27.69 -36.70
CA ALA A 49 3.37 28.18 -35.39
C ALA A 49 2.67 29.55 -35.47
N GLU A 50 3.20 30.45 -36.30
CA GLU A 50 2.60 31.76 -36.62
C GLU A 50 1.28 31.59 -37.37
N LEU A 51 1.22 30.69 -38.36
CA LEU A 51 0.01 30.43 -39.15
C LEU A 51 -1.12 29.80 -38.32
N LYS A 52 -0.80 28.89 -37.38
CA LYS A 52 -1.78 28.32 -36.44
C LYS A 52 -2.32 29.37 -35.46
N LYS A 53 -1.48 30.35 -35.08
CA LYS A 53 -1.87 31.48 -34.23
C LYS A 53 -2.79 32.47 -34.96
N LEU A 54 -2.57 32.70 -36.26
CA LEU A 54 -3.39 33.56 -37.12
C LEU A 54 -4.73 32.93 -37.54
N LEU A 55 -4.78 31.61 -37.73
CA LEU A 55 -6.00 30.89 -38.14
C LEU A 55 -6.91 30.46 -36.98
N GLY A 56 -6.57 30.80 -35.73
CA GLY A 56 -7.39 30.47 -34.55
C GLY A 56 -7.57 28.97 -34.28
N LEU A 57 -6.75 28.11 -34.91
CA LEU A 57 -6.82 26.66 -34.75
C LEU A 57 -6.01 26.20 -33.53
N GLU A 58 -6.45 26.63 -32.34
CA GLU A 58 -5.97 26.12 -31.05
C GLU A 58 -6.58 24.76 -30.77
N ASN A 59 -6.11 23.70 -31.43
CA ASN A 59 -6.57 22.34 -31.14
C ASN A 59 -5.45 21.30 -31.29
N ASP A 60 -4.60 21.25 -30.26
CA ASP A 60 -4.02 20.00 -29.74
C ASP A 60 -4.08 19.99 -28.19
N SER A 61 -5.03 20.77 -27.65
CA SER A 61 -5.25 21.04 -26.22
C SER A 61 -5.85 19.85 -25.47
N LYS A 62 -6.58 18.94 -26.15
CA LYS A 62 -7.18 17.75 -25.53
C LYS A 62 -6.12 16.78 -24.98
N SER A 63 -5.08 16.48 -25.75
CA SER A 63 -4.01 15.53 -25.36
C SER A 63 -3.24 16.01 -24.12
N ILE A 64 -2.93 17.30 -24.07
CA ILE A 64 -2.26 17.95 -22.93
C ILE A 64 -3.22 18.06 -21.72
N SER A 65 -4.51 18.30 -21.97
CA SER A 65 -5.56 18.37 -20.94
C SER A 65 -5.77 17.03 -20.22
N TYR A 66 -5.79 15.89 -20.94
CA TYR A 66 -5.95 14.58 -20.32
C TYR A 66 -4.86 14.25 -19.29
N ILE A 67 -3.63 14.71 -19.50
CA ILE A 67 -2.50 14.42 -18.60
C ILE A 67 -2.37 15.44 -17.48
N ARG A 68 -2.90 16.63 -17.69
CA ARG A 68 -3.14 17.58 -16.61
C ARG A 68 -4.37 17.20 -15.78
N SER A 69 -5.09 16.13 -16.12
CA SER A 69 -6.20 15.64 -15.33
C SER A 69 -5.70 15.23 -13.93
N PRO A 70 -6.36 15.69 -12.86
CA PRO A 70 -5.98 15.39 -11.47
C PRO A 70 -6.02 13.88 -11.16
N LEU A 71 -6.65 13.08 -12.02
CA LEU A 71 -6.90 11.65 -11.80
C LEU A 71 -5.84 10.72 -12.40
N VAL A 72 -5.06 11.16 -13.38
CA VAL A 72 -4.13 10.25 -14.11
C VAL A 72 -3.00 9.78 -13.19
N ASN A 73 -2.32 10.71 -12.52
CA ASN A 73 -1.24 10.39 -11.59
C ASN A 73 -1.65 9.48 -10.42
N PRO A 74 -2.75 9.76 -9.68
CA PRO A 74 -3.18 8.86 -8.62
C PRO A 74 -3.63 7.49 -9.16
N THR A 75 -4.19 7.42 -10.38
CA THR A 75 -4.55 6.13 -10.99
C THR A 75 -3.31 5.29 -11.29
N ILE A 76 -2.27 5.87 -11.89
CA ILE A 76 -1.01 5.16 -12.17
C ILE A 76 -0.34 4.73 -10.85
N THR A 77 -0.33 5.60 -9.85
CA THR A 77 0.21 5.30 -8.51
C THR A 77 -0.55 4.14 -7.85
N CYS A 78 -1.86 3.99 -8.10
CA CYS A 78 -2.65 2.88 -7.57
C CYS A 78 -2.37 1.52 -8.26
N ILE A 79 -1.73 1.46 -9.43
CA ILE A 79 -1.57 0.22 -10.20
C ILE A 79 -0.93 -0.91 -9.38
N PRO A 80 0.21 -0.73 -8.71
CA PRO A 80 0.81 -1.80 -7.91
C PRO A 80 -0.09 -2.30 -6.76
N TYR A 81 -0.83 -1.39 -6.13
CA TYR A 81 -1.77 -1.71 -5.07
C TYR A 81 -2.99 -2.47 -5.59
N LEU A 82 -3.48 -2.15 -6.80
CA LEU A 82 -4.54 -2.89 -7.47
C LEU A 82 -4.12 -4.32 -7.82
N ILE A 83 -2.86 -4.51 -8.25
CA ILE A 83 -2.31 -5.85 -8.50
C ILE A 83 -2.38 -6.69 -7.22
N ARG A 84 -1.90 -6.13 -6.09
CA ARG A 84 -1.97 -6.82 -4.80
C ARG A 84 -3.39 -7.05 -4.31
N LEU A 85 -4.26 -6.06 -4.44
CA LEU A 85 -5.66 -6.20 -4.08
C LEU A 85 -6.31 -7.34 -4.86
N LYS A 86 -6.08 -7.41 -6.17
CA LYS A 86 -6.59 -8.48 -7.03
C LYS A 86 -6.08 -9.85 -6.60
N GLN A 87 -4.78 -10.00 -6.34
CA GLN A 87 -4.21 -11.26 -5.82
C GLN A 87 -4.89 -11.68 -4.52
N CYS A 88 -5.04 -10.76 -3.57
CA CYS A 88 -5.70 -11.04 -2.29
C CYS A 88 -7.17 -11.46 -2.46
N VAL A 89 -7.89 -10.80 -3.37
CA VAL A 89 -9.30 -11.13 -3.66
C VAL A 89 -9.41 -12.49 -4.36
N CYS A 90 -8.53 -12.80 -5.30
CA CYS A 90 -8.47 -14.12 -5.94
C CYS A 90 -8.23 -15.22 -4.91
N ASP A 91 -7.21 -15.07 -4.05
CA ASP A 91 -6.88 -16.05 -3.01
C ASP A 91 -8.00 -16.18 -1.97
N PHE A 92 -8.74 -15.10 -1.68
CA PHE A 92 -9.94 -15.13 -0.83
C PHE A 92 -11.04 -16.03 -1.39
N TYR A 93 -11.30 -15.99 -2.70
CA TYR A 93 -12.32 -16.82 -3.34
C TYR A 93 -11.86 -18.27 -3.53
N LEU A 94 -10.55 -18.50 -3.71
CA LEU A 94 -9.97 -19.83 -3.78
C LEU A 94 -9.91 -20.54 -2.43
N SER A 95 -9.83 -19.79 -1.34
CA SER A 95 -9.73 -20.34 0.01
C SER A 95 -11.07 -20.92 0.50
N PRO A 96 -11.06 -22.06 1.22
CA PRO A 96 -12.28 -22.65 1.77
C PRO A 96 -13.08 -21.67 2.64
N ARG A 97 -14.41 -21.76 2.58
CA ARG A 97 -15.30 -20.96 3.45
C ARG A 97 -15.04 -21.29 4.92
N GLY A 98 -15.12 -20.28 5.79
CA GLY A 98 -14.79 -20.40 7.21
C GLY A 98 -13.29 -20.55 7.55
N SER A 99 -12.39 -20.71 6.56
CA SER A 99 -10.96 -20.86 6.85
C SER A 99 -10.30 -19.57 7.34
N ILE A 100 -9.30 -19.73 8.22
CA ILE A 100 -8.45 -18.63 8.72
C ILE A 100 -7.71 -17.96 7.55
N GLU A 101 -7.23 -18.76 6.59
CA GLU A 101 -6.57 -18.27 5.37
C GLU A 101 -7.45 -17.30 4.58
N ARG A 102 -8.73 -17.66 4.39
CA ARG A 102 -9.69 -16.79 3.73
C ARG A 102 -9.79 -15.43 4.42
N ARG A 103 -9.93 -15.42 5.75
CA ARG A 103 -10.00 -14.16 6.53
C ARG A 103 -8.71 -13.36 6.44
N ARG A 104 -7.56 -14.04 6.42
CA ARG A 104 -6.24 -13.42 6.20
C ARG A 104 -6.17 -12.73 4.83
N HIS A 105 -6.63 -13.38 3.76
CA HIS A 105 -6.65 -12.77 2.44
C HIS A 105 -7.56 -11.54 2.37
N LEU A 106 -8.72 -11.56 3.03
CA LEU A 106 -9.61 -10.39 3.12
C LEU A 106 -8.96 -9.24 3.90
N ALA A 107 -8.37 -9.53 5.06
CA ALA A 107 -7.69 -8.54 5.88
C ALA A 107 -6.51 -7.90 5.09
N ASN A 108 -5.79 -8.70 4.30
CA ASN A 108 -4.73 -8.21 3.41
C ASN A 108 -5.29 -7.36 2.27
N ALA A 109 -6.45 -7.72 1.69
CA ALA A 109 -7.11 -6.92 0.67
C ALA A 109 -7.46 -5.52 1.20
N ILE A 110 -7.99 -5.43 2.41
CA ILE A 110 -8.29 -4.15 3.09
C ILE A 110 -7.03 -3.32 3.28
N LYS A 111 -5.88 -3.96 3.56
CA LYS A 111 -4.58 -3.28 3.72
C LYS A 111 -4.24 -2.51 2.45
N TYR A 112 -4.25 -3.17 1.30
CA TYR A 112 -3.93 -2.51 0.03
C TYR A 112 -5.02 -1.52 -0.40
N PHE A 113 -6.30 -1.84 -0.19
CA PHE A 113 -7.41 -0.93 -0.48
C PHE A 113 -7.33 0.38 0.32
N SER A 114 -6.92 0.31 1.59
CA SER A 114 -6.78 1.50 2.46
C SER A 114 -5.75 2.52 1.96
N SER A 115 -4.93 2.17 0.97
CA SER A 115 -3.97 3.09 0.35
C SER A 115 -4.64 4.04 -0.66
N PHE A 116 -5.77 3.65 -1.26
CA PHE A 116 -6.42 4.46 -2.30
C PHE A 116 -6.93 5.82 -1.79
N PRO A 117 -7.63 5.91 -0.65
CA PRO A 117 -8.05 7.20 -0.11
C PRO A 117 -6.85 8.14 0.12
N VAL A 118 -5.73 7.62 0.64
CA VAL A 118 -4.51 8.40 0.84
C VAL A 118 -4.00 8.96 -0.49
N ILE A 119 -3.88 8.13 -1.52
CA ILE A 119 -3.36 8.52 -2.85
C ILE A 119 -4.26 9.56 -3.51
N PHE A 120 -5.57 9.31 -3.58
CA PHE A 120 -6.50 10.21 -4.25
C PHE A 120 -6.66 11.54 -3.49
N LEU A 121 -6.83 11.51 -2.17
CA LEU A 121 -6.95 12.73 -1.38
C LEU A 121 -5.68 13.59 -1.47
N SER A 122 -4.49 12.96 -1.53
CA SER A 122 -3.22 13.67 -1.75
C SER A 122 -3.21 14.43 -3.09
N ALA A 123 -3.67 13.79 -4.17
CA ALA A 123 -3.76 14.40 -5.49
C ALA A 123 -4.78 15.53 -5.54
N PHE A 124 -6.00 15.28 -5.03
CA PHE A 124 -7.06 16.30 -4.98
C PHE A 124 -6.64 17.53 -4.18
N GLN A 125 -5.99 17.35 -3.02
CA GLN A 125 -5.46 18.47 -2.25
C GLN A 125 -4.42 19.27 -3.04
N LYS A 126 -3.43 18.58 -3.65
CA LYS A 126 -2.36 19.24 -4.42
C LYS A 126 -2.90 20.09 -5.57
N ASP A 127 -3.92 19.60 -6.27
CA ASP A 127 -4.53 20.33 -7.39
C ASP A 127 -5.46 21.45 -6.91
N TYR A 128 -6.20 21.23 -5.81
CA TYR A 128 -7.04 22.27 -5.20
C TYR A 128 -6.22 23.43 -4.62
N PHE A 129 -5.07 23.14 -3.97
CA PHE A 129 -4.13 24.18 -3.50
C PHE A 129 -3.55 25.04 -4.62
N LYS A 130 -3.47 24.50 -5.84
CA LYS A 130 -2.98 25.24 -7.01
C LYS A 130 -4.06 26.06 -7.71
N SER A 131 -5.34 25.67 -7.61
CA SER A 131 -6.41 26.23 -8.42
C SER A 131 -7.16 27.38 -7.75
N ASN A 132 -7.22 27.44 -6.41
CA ASN A 132 -8.03 28.42 -5.69
C ASN A 132 -7.22 29.21 -4.67
N GLU A 133 -7.10 30.53 -4.89
CA GLU A 133 -6.88 31.49 -3.83
C GLU A 133 -8.15 31.54 -2.95
N TYR A 134 -8.06 31.01 -1.72
CA TYR A 134 -8.81 31.44 -0.53
C TYR A 134 -10.36 31.33 -0.44
N SER A 135 -11.08 30.62 -1.31
CA SER A 135 -12.57 30.69 -1.23
C SER A 135 -13.28 29.71 -0.28
N GLN A 136 -12.69 28.57 0.15
CA GLN A 136 -13.39 27.57 1.00
C GLN A 136 -12.47 26.83 2.01
N ASP A 137 -12.01 27.54 3.04
CA ASP A 137 -11.14 27.00 4.11
C ASP A 137 -11.68 25.74 4.81
N TRP A 138 -13.00 25.65 5.02
CA TRP A 138 -13.60 24.50 5.70
C TRP A 138 -13.43 23.20 4.91
N PHE A 139 -13.53 23.27 3.57
CA PHE A 139 -13.43 22.11 2.70
C PHE A 139 -11.99 21.59 2.65
N LEU A 140 -11.00 22.49 2.61
CA LEU A 140 -9.59 22.15 2.71
C LEU A 140 -9.26 21.45 4.04
N ARG A 141 -9.79 21.96 5.16
CA ARG A 141 -9.66 21.31 6.47
C ARG A 141 -10.28 19.92 6.48
N PHE A 142 -11.49 19.78 5.92
CA PHE A 142 -12.15 18.48 5.78
C PHE A 142 -11.31 17.49 4.97
N LEU A 143 -10.79 17.89 3.80
CA LEU A 143 -9.89 17.07 3.00
C LEU A 143 -8.63 16.67 3.77
N PHE A 144 -8.03 17.61 4.51
CA PHE A 144 -6.86 17.36 5.34
C PHE A 144 -7.11 16.33 6.43
N TYR A 145 -8.17 16.50 7.23
CA TYR A 145 -8.45 15.54 8.31
C TYR A 145 -8.86 14.17 7.77
N THR A 146 -9.57 14.11 6.65
CA THR A 146 -9.91 12.85 5.99
C THR A 146 -8.66 12.14 5.44
N TRP A 147 -7.76 12.90 4.83
CA TRP A 147 -6.46 12.39 4.36
C TRP A 147 -5.62 11.90 5.54
N LEU A 148 -5.52 12.69 6.61
CA LEU A 148 -4.73 12.38 7.79
C LEU A 148 -5.24 11.10 8.48
N PHE A 149 -6.56 10.99 8.67
CA PHE A 149 -7.18 9.77 9.19
C PHE A 149 -6.85 8.56 8.31
N SER A 150 -7.02 8.69 6.98
CA SER A 150 -6.72 7.63 6.04
C SER A 150 -5.25 7.20 6.09
N ALA A 151 -4.33 8.18 6.18
CA ALA A 151 -2.89 7.95 6.24
C ALA A 151 -2.46 7.28 7.54
N ILE A 152 -3.01 7.71 8.69
CA ILE A 152 -2.78 7.08 10.00
C ILE A 152 -3.30 5.64 9.98
N PHE A 153 -4.54 5.43 9.54
CA PHE A 153 -5.13 4.10 9.45
C PHE A 153 -4.29 3.17 8.56
N ASN A 154 -3.95 3.61 7.34
CA ASN A 154 -3.13 2.83 6.42
C ASN A 154 -1.74 2.49 7.01
N SER A 155 -1.08 3.47 7.61
CA SER A 155 0.26 3.32 8.17
C SER A 155 0.27 2.34 9.35
N LEU A 156 -0.61 2.55 10.33
CA LEU A 156 -0.71 1.70 11.52
C LEU A 156 -1.15 0.29 11.17
N TYR A 157 -2.15 0.15 10.29
CA TYR A 157 -2.63 -1.17 9.89
C TYR A 157 -1.56 -1.96 9.13
N SER A 158 -0.80 -1.30 8.26
CA SER A 158 0.29 -1.96 7.56
C SER A 158 1.48 -2.29 8.45
N PHE A 159 1.82 -1.41 9.41
CA PHE A 159 2.85 -1.68 10.40
C PHE A 159 2.49 -2.89 11.29
N TYR A 160 1.23 -2.93 11.76
CA TYR A 160 0.69 -4.09 12.46
C TYR A 160 0.80 -5.37 11.63
N TRP A 161 0.50 -5.27 10.33
CA TRP A 161 0.59 -6.40 9.41
C TRP A 161 2.03 -6.92 9.25
N ASP A 162 2.99 -6.00 9.08
CA ASP A 162 4.41 -6.32 8.92
C ASP A 162 4.93 -7.12 10.14
N ILE A 163 4.59 -6.68 11.36
CA ILE A 163 4.95 -7.38 12.60
C ILE A 163 4.27 -8.74 12.71
N THR A 164 2.93 -8.75 12.61
CA THR A 164 2.11 -9.89 13.05
C THR A 164 2.07 -10.99 12.01
N PHE A 165 1.83 -10.64 10.75
CA PHE A 165 1.57 -11.63 9.70
C PHE A 165 2.81 -11.90 8.85
N ASP A 166 3.59 -10.87 8.52
CA ASP A 166 4.74 -11.01 7.63
C ASP A 166 6.00 -11.48 8.35
N TRP A 167 6.24 -11.03 9.58
CA TRP A 167 7.36 -11.52 10.40
C TRP A 167 6.96 -12.54 11.47
N GLY A 168 5.66 -12.72 11.73
CA GLY A 168 5.21 -13.63 12.79
C GLY A 168 5.77 -13.27 14.16
N LEU A 169 6.05 -11.99 14.37
CA LEU A 169 6.50 -11.41 15.63
C LEU A 169 5.27 -10.87 16.37
N GLY A 170 5.45 -10.63 17.66
CA GLY A 170 4.34 -10.37 18.55
C GLY A 170 3.65 -11.69 18.84
N ASN A 171 3.99 -12.32 19.96
CA ASN A 171 3.16 -13.36 20.60
C ASN A 171 1.79 -12.77 21.08
N LEU A 172 1.19 -11.91 20.27
CA LEU A 172 -0.13 -11.29 20.32
C LEU A 172 -1.24 -12.33 20.17
N LYS A 173 -0.88 -13.60 19.93
CA LYS A 173 -1.77 -14.75 20.14
C LYS A 173 -2.26 -14.83 21.59
N GLN A 174 -1.46 -14.36 22.56
CA GLN A 174 -1.85 -14.24 23.96
C GLN A 174 -2.79 -13.03 24.22
N TRP A 175 -2.82 -12.05 23.32
CA TRP A 175 -3.68 -10.86 23.39
C TRP A 175 -4.90 -10.92 22.45
N ASN A 176 -5.19 -12.06 21.82
CA ASN A 176 -6.37 -12.26 20.94
C ASN A 176 -6.54 -11.21 19.82
N LEU A 177 -5.49 -10.52 19.36
CA LEU A 177 -5.66 -9.44 18.35
C LEU A 177 -5.83 -9.98 16.93
N SER A 178 -5.16 -11.08 16.58
CA SER A 178 -5.48 -11.83 15.37
C SER A 178 -6.89 -12.40 15.44
N GLU A 179 -7.31 -12.88 16.63
CA GLU A 179 -8.69 -13.28 16.88
C GLU A 179 -9.65 -12.10 16.74
N PHE A 180 -9.30 -10.89 17.18
CA PHE A 180 -10.10 -9.69 16.98
C PHE A 180 -10.27 -9.39 15.49
N VAL A 181 -9.18 -9.39 14.72
CA VAL A 181 -9.24 -9.25 13.25
C VAL A 181 -10.12 -10.35 12.65
N TYR A 182 -9.93 -11.61 13.04
CA TYR A 182 -10.74 -12.72 12.54
C TYR A 182 -12.20 -12.69 13.00
N THR A 183 -12.48 -12.10 14.16
CA THR A 183 -13.82 -11.90 14.72
C THR A 183 -14.53 -10.78 14.00
N VAL A 184 -13.86 -9.64 13.78
CA VAL A 184 -14.35 -8.50 12.99
C VAL A 184 -14.65 -8.94 11.55
N PHE A 185 -13.79 -9.81 10.99
CA PHE A 185 -13.98 -10.38 9.65
C PHE A 185 -14.71 -11.73 9.64
N ASN A 186 -15.38 -12.10 10.74
CA ASN A 186 -16.23 -13.28 10.77
C ASN A 186 -17.56 -12.94 10.07
N ILE A 187 -17.57 -13.10 8.74
CA ILE A 187 -18.74 -12.81 7.88
C ILE A 187 -19.80 -13.95 7.94
N ASP A 188 -19.50 -15.04 8.65
CA ASP A 188 -20.47 -16.14 8.81
C ASP A 188 -21.47 -15.79 9.93
N HIS A 189 -22.67 -15.39 9.52
CA HIS A 189 -23.81 -15.10 10.42
C HIS A 189 -24.15 -16.29 11.35
N PRO A 190 -24.63 -16.03 12.58
CA PRO A 190 -25.22 -17.04 13.44
C PRO A 190 -26.61 -17.39 12.89
N GLY A 191 -26.75 -18.51 12.17
CA GLY A 191 -28.06 -18.85 11.60
C GLY A 191 -28.20 -20.18 10.85
N LEU A 192 -27.15 -21.00 10.78
CA LEU A 192 -27.29 -22.38 10.31
C LEU A 192 -27.18 -23.30 11.53
N PRO A 193 -28.15 -24.20 11.79
CA PRO A 193 -28.00 -25.21 12.82
C PRO A 193 -26.76 -26.02 12.48
N LEU A 194 -25.79 -26.00 13.39
CA LEU A 194 -24.67 -26.93 13.36
C LEU A 194 -25.27 -28.34 13.43
N ASP A 195 -25.27 -29.04 12.30
CA ASP A 195 -25.59 -30.45 12.26
C ASP A 195 -24.57 -31.15 13.17
N SER A 196 -25.04 -31.62 14.32
CA SER A 196 -24.22 -32.02 15.48
C SER A 196 -23.52 -33.37 15.29
N LYS A 197 -23.21 -33.75 14.05
CA LYS A 197 -22.64 -35.06 13.68
C LYS A 197 -21.50 -34.92 12.68
N SER A 198 -20.52 -34.08 13.00
CA SER A 198 -19.14 -34.19 12.50
C SER A 198 -18.29 -33.03 13.03
N THR A 199 -18.37 -32.73 14.32
CA THR A 199 -17.35 -31.88 14.94
C THR A 199 -16.07 -32.72 14.97
N PRO A 200 -15.02 -32.40 14.18
CA PRO A 200 -13.70 -32.92 14.51
C PRO A 200 -13.42 -32.38 15.89
N SER A 201 -13.15 -33.25 16.85
CA SER A 201 -12.74 -32.85 18.20
C SER A 201 -11.73 -31.72 18.07
N LEU A 202 -12.11 -30.52 18.54
CA LEU A 202 -11.18 -29.41 18.71
C LEU A 202 -9.97 -29.99 19.44
N PRO A 203 -8.72 -29.75 18.97
CA PRO A 203 -7.57 -30.18 19.72
C PRO A 203 -7.73 -29.63 21.13
N GLN A 204 -7.79 -30.56 22.08
CA GLN A 204 -7.85 -30.33 23.50
C GLN A 204 -6.89 -29.18 23.79
N TYR A 205 -7.39 -28.05 24.31
CA TYR A 205 -6.58 -26.89 24.68
C TYR A 205 -5.54 -27.39 25.67
N SER A 206 -4.37 -27.75 25.15
CA SER A 206 -3.25 -28.22 25.91
C SER A 206 -2.90 -27.09 26.85
N GLN A 207 -2.88 -27.40 28.15
CA GLN A 207 -2.45 -26.49 29.20
C GLN A 207 -1.24 -25.70 28.69
N SER A 208 -1.42 -24.39 28.53
CA SER A 208 -0.46 -23.52 27.86
C SER A 208 0.86 -23.59 28.61
N VAL A 209 1.85 -24.26 28.02
CA VAL A 209 3.23 -24.20 28.50
C VAL A 209 3.59 -22.70 28.60
N PRO A 210 4.09 -22.22 29.75
CA PRO A 210 4.52 -20.83 29.88
C PRO A 210 5.49 -20.50 28.75
N TYR A 211 5.22 -19.41 28.04
CA TYR A 211 6.09 -18.98 26.96
C TYR A 211 7.46 -18.59 27.53
N ASP A 212 8.48 -19.38 27.19
CA ASP A 212 9.85 -19.24 27.68
C ASP A 212 10.77 -18.54 26.66
N GLY A 213 10.19 -17.66 25.83
CA GLY A 213 10.94 -16.90 24.83
C GLY A 213 11.02 -15.40 25.17
N PRO A 214 11.75 -14.62 24.36
CA PRO A 214 11.84 -13.17 24.55
C PRO A 214 10.49 -12.48 24.42
N PHE A 215 10.24 -11.42 25.21
CA PHE A 215 8.98 -10.68 25.26
C PHE A 215 8.54 -10.18 23.87
N LEU A 216 7.28 -10.39 23.46
CA LEU A 216 6.77 -10.02 22.12
C LEU A 216 7.46 -10.66 20.91
N LEU A 217 8.41 -11.59 21.08
CA LEU A 217 9.01 -12.32 19.95
C LEU A 217 8.41 -13.73 19.87
N ARG A 218 8.78 -14.49 18.85
CA ARG A 218 8.46 -15.92 18.74
C ARG A 218 9.59 -16.76 19.36
N LYS A 219 9.29 -18.01 19.68
CA LYS A 219 10.23 -18.90 20.37
C LYS A 219 11.46 -19.25 19.52
N ASN A 220 11.25 -19.52 18.23
CA ASN A 220 12.30 -19.91 17.31
C ASN A 220 12.71 -18.70 16.45
N LEU A 221 13.92 -18.19 16.70
CA LEU A 221 14.53 -17.08 15.97
C LEU A 221 15.80 -17.60 15.28
N VAL A 222 15.95 -17.34 13.97
CA VAL A 222 17.19 -17.70 13.25
C VAL A 222 18.31 -16.73 13.62
N PHE A 223 18.00 -15.43 13.79
CA PHE A 223 18.98 -14.48 14.27
C PHE A 223 19.19 -14.65 15.77
N LYS A 224 20.45 -14.89 16.15
CA LYS A 224 20.87 -15.16 17.53
C LYS A 224 20.50 -14.06 18.53
N TYR A 225 20.39 -12.80 18.07
CA TYR A 225 20.18 -11.64 18.92
C TYR A 225 18.74 -11.12 18.84
N PRO A 226 17.92 -11.26 19.90
CA PRO A 226 16.55 -10.73 19.95
C PRO A 226 16.47 -9.20 19.79
N SER A 227 17.50 -8.48 20.21
CA SER A 227 17.62 -7.02 20.06
C SER A 227 17.48 -6.55 18.61
N LEU A 228 17.96 -7.35 17.65
CA LEU A 228 17.87 -7.03 16.23
C LEU A 228 16.41 -6.95 15.76
N TYR A 229 15.54 -7.83 16.27
CA TYR A 229 14.13 -7.83 15.92
C TYR A 229 13.41 -6.58 16.45
N TYR A 230 13.69 -6.15 17.69
CA TYR A 230 13.11 -4.90 18.22
C TYR A 230 13.62 -3.67 17.47
N LEU A 231 14.91 -3.64 17.12
CA LEU A 231 15.47 -2.56 16.29
C LEU A 231 14.74 -2.48 14.95
N VAL A 232 14.53 -3.62 14.29
CA VAL A 232 13.83 -3.72 13.00
C VAL A 232 12.38 -3.26 13.11
N ILE A 233 11.69 -3.59 14.21
CA ILE A 233 10.33 -3.10 14.49
C ILE A 233 10.33 -1.57 14.58
N VAL A 234 11.25 -0.98 15.36
CA VAL A 234 11.33 0.48 15.51
C VAL A 234 11.71 1.15 14.19
N LEU A 235 12.69 0.60 13.48
CA LEU A 235 13.13 1.11 12.18
C LEU A 235 12.00 1.06 11.16
N ASP A 236 11.22 -0.02 11.10
CA ASP A 236 10.09 -0.11 10.18
C ASP A 236 9.02 0.91 10.52
N PHE A 237 8.68 1.11 11.79
CA PHE A 237 7.73 2.14 12.21
C PHE A 237 8.15 3.54 11.72
N VAL A 238 9.41 3.91 11.98
CA VAL A 238 9.96 5.22 11.59
C VAL A 238 10.01 5.37 10.08
N LEU A 239 10.54 4.36 9.38
CA LEU A 239 10.68 4.39 7.93
C LEU A 239 9.31 4.31 7.23
N ARG A 240 8.28 3.73 7.84
CA ARG A 240 6.91 3.72 7.29
C ARG A 240 6.36 5.14 7.12
N ALA A 241 6.73 6.06 8.01
CA ALA A 241 6.33 7.46 7.90
C ALA A 241 6.83 8.10 6.59
N THR A 242 7.93 7.61 5.99
CA THR A 242 8.46 8.15 4.73
C THR A 242 7.47 8.02 3.58
N TRP A 243 6.67 6.95 3.54
CA TRP A 243 5.65 6.75 2.50
C TRP A 243 4.53 7.79 2.61
N THR A 244 4.03 8.03 3.83
CA THR A 244 3.00 9.04 4.12
C THR A 244 3.51 10.46 3.85
N ILE A 245 4.75 10.75 4.26
CA ILE A 245 5.44 12.02 4.01
C ILE A 245 5.54 12.26 2.50
N LYS A 246 5.95 11.25 1.71
CA LYS A 246 6.08 11.33 0.24
C LYS A 246 4.78 11.65 -0.49
N LEU A 247 3.63 11.28 0.08
CA LEU A 247 2.30 11.56 -0.46
C LEU A 247 1.68 12.85 0.09
N SER A 248 2.18 13.39 1.20
CA SER A 248 1.65 14.64 1.77
C SER A 248 1.75 15.80 0.78
N SER A 249 0.62 16.46 0.55
CA SER A 249 0.52 17.67 -0.28
C SER A 249 1.02 18.93 0.44
N HIS A 250 1.05 18.91 1.77
CA HIS A 250 1.37 20.06 2.63
C HIS A 250 2.87 20.22 2.89
N ILE A 251 3.62 19.12 2.86
CA ILE A 251 5.07 19.16 3.02
C ILE A 251 5.66 19.38 1.64
N THR A 252 6.25 20.55 1.39
CA THR A 252 6.91 20.89 0.13
C THR A 252 8.25 20.16 -0.03
N ILE A 253 8.23 18.83 0.04
CA ILE A 253 9.39 17.96 -0.16
C ILE A 253 10.00 18.23 -1.53
N ASP A 254 9.16 18.52 -2.53
CA ASP A 254 9.53 18.89 -3.90
C ASP A 254 10.44 20.15 -3.94
N SER A 255 10.45 20.99 -2.89
CA SER A 255 11.31 22.17 -2.78
C SER A 255 12.71 21.88 -2.24
N ILE A 256 12.91 20.72 -1.59
CA ILE A 256 14.20 20.31 -1.05
C ILE A 256 14.94 19.50 -2.14
N PRO A 257 16.15 19.92 -2.56
CA PRO A 257 16.93 19.16 -3.53
C PRO A 257 17.16 17.72 -3.06
N TYR A 258 17.06 16.75 -3.98
CA TYR A 258 17.32 15.32 -3.75
C TYR A 258 16.40 14.59 -2.75
N SER A 259 15.43 15.28 -2.16
CA SER A 259 14.52 14.70 -1.15
C SER A 259 13.74 13.48 -1.66
N GLY A 260 13.26 13.53 -2.91
CA GLY A 260 12.59 12.40 -3.56
C GLY A 260 13.48 11.18 -3.72
N PHE A 261 14.77 11.39 -4.01
CA PHE A 261 15.77 10.32 -4.09
C PHE A 261 16.05 9.71 -2.71
N ILE A 262 16.26 10.54 -1.70
CA ILE A 262 16.52 10.10 -0.31
C ILE A 262 15.33 9.29 0.22
N LEU A 263 14.10 9.79 0.07
CA LEU A 263 12.90 9.06 0.49
C LEU A 263 12.70 7.76 -0.29
N GLY A 264 13.07 7.74 -1.58
CA GLY A 264 13.09 6.52 -2.38
C GLY A 264 14.09 5.48 -1.86
N ALA A 265 15.32 5.90 -1.54
CA ALA A 265 16.36 5.05 -0.99
C ALA A 265 15.98 4.49 0.40
N LEU A 266 15.39 5.32 1.25
CA LEU A 266 14.89 4.90 2.57
C LEU A 266 13.79 3.84 2.47
N GLU A 267 12.85 4.00 1.53
CA GLU A 267 11.80 3.00 1.31
C GLU A 267 12.38 1.68 0.74
N ILE A 268 13.36 1.75 -0.16
CA ILE A 268 14.06 0.54 -0.66
C ILE A 268 14.77 -0.16 0.49
N PHE A 269 15.52 0.57 1.32
CA PHE A 269 16.20 0.02 2.50
C PHE A 269 15.21 -0.66 3.45
N ARG A 270 14.08 -0.01 3.74
CA ARG A 270 13.01 -0.59 4.57
C ARG A 270 12.50 -1.92 4.01
N ARG A 271 12.30 -2.01 2.69
CA ARG A 271 11.87 -3.25 2.02
C ARG A 271 12.93 -4.34 2.01
N CYS A 272 14.20 -4.00 1.81
CA CYS A 272 15.32 -4.93 1.94
C CYS A 272 15.39 -5.52 3.35
N MET A 273 15.18 -4.70 4.38
CA MET A 273 15.06 -5.19 5.75
C MET A 273 13.82 -6.10 5.89
N TRP A 274 12.65 -5.64 5.46
CA TRP A 274 11.40 -6.40 5.57
C TRP A 274 11.45 -7.79 4.90
N ILE A 275 12.04 -7.90 3.70
CA ILE A 275 12.12 -9.17 2.98
C ILE A 275 13.02 -10.18 3.70
N LEU A 276 14.11 -9.73 4.33
CA LEU A 276 15.01 -10.61 5.08
C LEU A 276 14.27 -11.29 6.25
N PHE A 277 13.53 -10.51 7.04
CA PHE A 277 12.76 -11.04 8.17
C PHE A 277 11.54 -11.85 7.73
N ARG A 278 10.96 -11.52 6.56
CA ARG A 278 9.86 -12.30 5.98
C ARG A 278 10.34 -13.68 5.51
N VAL A 279 11.43 -13.72 4.75
CA VAL A 279 12.05 -14.99 4.31
C VAL A 279 12.49 -15.82 5.51
N GLU A 280 13.09 -15.17 6.51
CA GLU A 280 13.51 -15.85 7.73
C GLU A 280 12.33 -16.47 8.49
N LYS A 281 11.20 -15.77 8.59
CA LYS A 281 9.97 -16.36 9.16
C LYS A 281 9.46 -17.55 8.35
N GLU A 282 9.46 -17.50 7.02
CA GLU A 282 9.00 -18.62 6.19
C GLU A 282 9.98 -19.82 6.20
N ALA A 283 11.22 -19.62 6.64
CA ALA A 283 12.23 -20.68 6.78
C ALA A 283 12.20 -21.43 8.13
N VAL A 284 11.46 -20.92 9.12
CA VAL A 284 11.31 -21.47 10.49
C VAL A 284 10.02 -22.25 10.63
#